data_AF-A0A962JHX2-F1
#
_entry.id   AF-A0A962JHX2-F1
#
_cell.length_a   1.000
_cell.length_b   1.000
_cell.length_c   1.000
_cell.angle_alpha   90.00
_cell.angle_beta   90.00
_cell.angle_gamma   90.00
#
_symmetry.space_group_name_H-M   'P 1'
#
loop_
_entity.id
_entity.type
_entity.pdbx_description
1 polymer ?
#
loop_
_entity_poly.entity_id
_entity_poly.type
_entity_poly.pdbx_seq_one_letter_code
_entity_poly.pdbx_strand_id
1 'polypeptide(L)'
;MSRSSTVNRSLDSMQSIRISISSVLNNWQDQSLRDGSLSLLMALGYNSDRLADFPTQPIAFIETLSKDSGYVINADKIQRKAWKSVELLFQITDDEIPSLATGQNSLINETAIQFNAIESFTFIAIELADQVWSRTA
;
A
#
# COMPACT_ATOMS: atom_id res chain seq x y z
N MET A 1 28.94 -7.42 29.97
CA MET A 1 28.22 -6.17 29.62
C MET A 1 28.12 -6.08 28.10
N SER A 2 26.98 -6.40 27.47
CA SER A 2 26.83 -6.30 25.99
C SER A 2 25.37 -6.32 25.48
N ARG A 3 24.38 -5.96 26.31
CA ARG A 3 22.95 -5.94 25.89
C ARG A 3 22.43 -4.56 25.49
N SER A 4 23.15 -3.47 25.78
CA SER A 4 22.63 -2.09 25.57
C SER A 4 22.75 -1.57 24.13
N SER A 5 23.68 -2.09 23.33
CA SER A 5 23.96 -1.59 21.98
C SER A 5 22.91 -1.99 20.93
N THR A 6 22.28 -3.16 21.08
CA THR A 6 21.26 -3.65 20.14
C THR A 6 19.91 -2.96 20.32
N VAL A 7 19.53 -2.64 21.56
CA VAL A 7 18.25 -1.99 21.90
C VAL A 7 18.21 -0.51 21.48
N ASN A 8 19.33 0.21 21.63
CA ASN A 8 19.42 1.59 21.12
C ASN A 8 19.30 1.63 19.59
N ARG A 9 19.91 0.66 18.89
CA ARG A 9 19.84 0.57 17.42
C ARG A 9 18.42 0.34 16.89
N SER A 10 17.58 -0.39 17.62
CA SER A 10 16.18 -0.60 17.24
C SER A 10 15.30 0.61 17.51
N LEU A 11 15.54 1.34 18.61
CA LEU A 11 14.82 2.58 18.93
C LEU A 11 15.12 3.70 17.94
N ASP A 12 16.39 3.88 17.57
CA ASP A 12 16.82 4.86 16.57
C ASP A 12 16.22 4.55 15.19
N SER A 13 16.09 3.27 14.84
CA SER A 13 15.42 2.80 13.61
C SER A 13 13.92 3.13 13.61
N MET A 14 13.21 2.84 14.71
CA MET A 14 11.77 3.15 14.83
C MET A 14 11.49 4.66 14.81
N GLN A 15 12.34 5.48 15.42
CA GLN A 15 12.23 6.93 15.36
C GLN A 15 12.47 7.45 13.93
N SER A 16 13.46 6.90 13.23
CA SER A 16 13.75 7.25 11.84
C SER A 16 12.57 6.96 10.91
N ILE A 17 11.89 5.81 11.08
CA ILE A 17 10.69 5.46 10.32
C ILE A 17 9.56 6.47 10.58
N ARG A 18 9.31 6.84 11.85
CA ARG A 18 8.27 7.82 12.20
C ARG A 18 8.53 9.20 11.60
N ILE A 19 9.79 9.63 11.59
CA ILE A 19 10.21 10.90 10.98
C ILE A 19 10.01 10.83 9.46
N SER A 20 10.38 9.72 8.82
CA SER A 20 10.19 9.50 7.39
C SER A 20 8.71 9.58 6.99
N ILE A 21 7.84 8.84 7.69
CA ILE A 21 6.38 8.85 7.46
C ILE A 21 5.82 10.27 7.65
N SER A 22 6.20 10.95 8.73
CA SER A 22 5.71 12.32 9.00
C SER A 22 6.13 13.31 7.91
N SER A 23 7.36 13.19 7.41
CA SER A 23 7.87 14.00 6.30
C SER A 23 7.05 13.78 5.02
N VAL A 24 6.81 12.52 4.66
CA VAL A 24 6.00 12.18 3.48
C VAL A 24 4.58 12.73 3.58
N LEU A 25 3.92 12.55 4.73
CA LEU A 25 2.55 13.05 4.93
C LEU A 25 2.47 14.58 4.86
N ASN A 26 3.45 15.29 5.41
CA ASN A 26 3.49 16.76 5.34
C ASN A 26 3.70 17.27 3.91
N ASN A 27 4.42 16.52 3.07
CA ASN A 27 4.69 16.91 1.68
C ASN A 27 3.60 16.41 0.70
N TRP A 28 2.65 15.59 1.16
CA TRP A 28 1.66 14.95 0.29
C TRP A 28 0.79 15.96 -0.46
N GLN A 29 0.45 17.07 0.20
CA GLN A 29 -0.39 18.13 -0.39
C GLN A 29 0.14 18.68 -1.73
N ASP A 30 1.44 18.55 -1.97
CA ASP A 30 2.12 19.05 -3.18
C ASP A 30 2.42 17.93 -4.20
N GLN A 31 1.92 16.70 -3.95
CA GLN A 31 2.18 15.51 -4.75
C GLN A 31 0.91 14.98 -5.43
N SER A 32 1.08 14.25 -6.53
CA SER A 32 -0.01 13.47 -7.12
C SER A 32 -0.42 12.33 -6.18
N LEU A 33 -1.65 11.80 -6.33
CA LEU A 33 -2.11 10.63 -5.59
C LEU A 33 -1.10 9.48 -5.70
N ARG A 34 -0.56 9.26 -6.91
CA ARG A 34 0.41 8.22 -7.21
C ARG A 34 1.71 8.43 -6.44
N ASP A 35 2.33 9.60 -6.57
CA ASP A 35 3.66 9.88 -6.01
C ASP A 35 3.62 9.90 -4.47
N GLY A 36 2.57 10.49 -3.88
CA GLY A 36 2.36 10.47 -2.43
C GLY A 36 2.18 9.06 -1.90
N SER A 37 1.37 8.24 -2.59
CA SER A 37 1.12 6.85 -2.19
C SER A 37 2.38 5.99 -2.30
N LEU A 38 3.14 6.11 -3.39
CA LEU A 38 4.41 5.42 -3.56
C LEU A 38 5.42 5.84 -2.48
N SER A 39 5.54 7.14 -2.21
CA SER A 39 6.44 7.66 -1.18
C SER A 39 6.10 7.14 0.22
N LEU A 40 4.81 7.05 0.55
CA LEU A 40 4.37 6.52 1.84
C LEU A 40 4.62 5.02 1.95
N LEU A 41 4.29 4.26 0.91
CA LEU A 41 4.56 2.82 0.88
C LEU A 41 6.05 2.54 1.00
N MET A 42 6.91 3.31 0.32
CA MET A 42 8.36 3.22 0.44
C MET A 42 8.84 3.55 1.86
N ALA A 43 8.30 4.58 2.51
CA ALA A 43 8.62 4.92 3.90
C ALA A 43 8.18 3.82 4.90
N LEU A 44 7.15 3.06 4.55
CA LEU A 44 6.68 1.89 5.30
C LEU A 44 7.48 0.61 4.98
N GLY A 45 8.41 0.67 4.03
CA GLY A 45 9.26 -0.46 3.64
C GLY A 45 8.65 -1.36 2.55
N TYR A 46 7.64 -0.89 1.81
CA TYR A 46 7.14 -1.54 0.61
C TYR A 46 7.76 -0.90 -0.62
N ASN A 47 8.44 -1.71 -1.42
CA ASN A 47 9.01 -1.28 -2.70
C ASN A 47 8.88 -2.40 -3.73
N SER A 48 8.55 -2.05 -4.96
CA SER A 48 8.59 -2.97 -6.10
C SER A 48 8.85 -2.16 -7.38
N ASP A 49 9.65 -2.72 -8.28
CA ASP A 49 9.91 -2.13 -9.60
C ASP A 49 8.77 -2.45 -10.59
N ARG A 50 7.83 -3.33 -10.21
CA ARG A 50 6.67 -3.72 -11.01
C ARG A 50 5.57 -2.68 -10.89
N LEU A 51 5.79 -1.55 -11.56
CA LEU A 51 4.76 -0.55 -11.74
C LEU A 51 3.72 -1.08 -12.73
N ALA A 52 2.45 -0.99 -12.35
CA ALA A 52 1.36 -1.34 -13.24
C ALA A 52 0.94 -0.10 -14.05
N ASP A 53 0.81 -0.26 -15.36
CA ASP A 53 0.15 0.71 -16.23
C ASP A 53 -1.34 0.38 -16.26
N PHE A 54 -2.17 1.27 -15.71
CA PHE A 54 -3.60 1.05 -15.55
C PHE A 54 -4.37 2.37 -15.65
N PRO A 55 -5.61 2.38 -16.19
CA PRO A 55 -6.38 3.61 -16.31
C PRO A 55 -6.64 4.26 -14.96
N THR A 56 -6.46 5.57 -14.84
CA THR A 56 -6.65 6.27 -13.56
C THR A 56 -8.08 6.76 -13.33
N GLN A 57 -8.91 6.70 -14.37
CA GLN A 57 -10.32 7.06 -14.31
C GLN A 57 -11.14 5.89 -13.73
N PRO A 58 -11.95 6.09 -12.66
CA PRO A 58 -12.62 4.99 -11.95
C PRO A 58 -13.45 4.05 -12.83
N ILE A 59 -14.18 4.57 -13.82
CA ILE A 59 -14.98 3.74 -14.74
C ILE A 59 -14.07 2.86 -15.59
N ALA A 60 -13.09 3.47 -16.27
CA ALA A 60 -12.14 2.75 -17.11
C ALA A 60 -11.31 1.73 -16.31
N PHE A 61 -10.90 2.08 -15.08
CA PHE A 61 -10.20 1.17 -14.18
C PHE A 61 -11.03 -0.08 -13.90
N ILE A 62 -12.29 0.08 -13.50
CA ILE A 62 -13.17 -1.05 -13.16
C ILE A 62 -13.47 -1.90 -14.38
N GLU A 63 -13.68 -1.28 -15.54
CA GLU A 63 -13.91 -1.98 -16.80
C GLU A 63 -12.69 -2.82 -17.20
N THR A 64 -11.49 -2.23 -17.17
CA THR A 64 -10.24 -2.95 -17.45
C THR A 64 -10.02 -4.06 -16.42
N LEU A 65 -10.19 -3.80 -15.13
CA LEU A 65 -10.02 -4.82 -14.09
C LEU A 65 -11.03 -5.97 -14.23
N SER A 66 -12.29 -5.67 -14.58
CA SER A 66 -13.31 -6.71 -14.79
C SER A 66 -13.01 -7.55 -16.03
N LYS A 67 -12.50 -6.91 -17.09
CA LYS A 67 -12.09 -7.59 -18.33
C LYS A 67 -10.89 -8.51 -18.10
N ASP A 68 -9.85 -8.01 -17.43
CA ASP A 68 -8.59 -8.74 -17.25
C ASP A 68 -8.73 -9.88 -16.23
N SER A 69 -9.56 -9.70 -15.20
CA SER A 69 -9.81 -10.73 -14.18
C SER A 69 -10.88 -11.76 -14.60
N GLY A 70 -11.73 -11.44 -15.57
CA GLY A 70 -12.93 -12.22 -15.89
C GLY A 70 -14.05 -12.13 -14.84
N TYR A 71 -13.87 -11.33 -13.78
CA TYR A 71 -14.87 -11.11 -12.73
C TYR A 71 -15.57 -9.77 -12.91
N VAL A 72 -16.91 -9.78 -12.87
CA VAL A 72 -17.68 -8.53 -12.93
C VAL A 72 -17.72 -7.88 -11.55
N ILE A 73 -17.06 -6.74 -11.41
CA ILE A 73 -17.09 -5.96 -10.17
C ILE A 73 -18.46 -5.29 -10.01
N ASN A 74 -19.10 -5.52 -8.88
CA ASN A 74 -20.38 -4.87 -8.56
C ASN A 74 -20.13 -3.40 -8.14
N ALA A 75 -20.41 -2.48 -9.05
CA ALA A 75 -20.24 -1.04 -8.85
C ALA A 75 -21.03 -0.46 -7.66
N ASP A 76 -22.16 -1.07 -7.29
CA ASP A 76 -23.00 -0.62 -6.17
C ASP A 76 -22.37 -0.95 -4.81
N LYS A 77 -21.47 -1.94 -4.76
CA LYS A 77 -20.77 -2.34 -3.53
C LYS A 77 -19.52 -1.53 -3.22
N ILE A 78 -19.02 -0.74 -4.18
CA ILE A 78 -17.72 -0.07 -4.08
C ILE A 78 -17.83 1.46 -4.01
N GLN A 79 -19.05 2.01 -3.85
CA GLN A 79 -19.28 3.45 -3.81
C GLN A 79 -18.60 4.21 -4.97
N ARG A 80 -18.54 3.60 -6.16
CA ARG A 80 -17.78 4.10 -7.32
C ARG A 80 -18.05 5.58 -7.63
N LYS A 81 -19.29 6.03 -7.43
CA LYS A 81 -19.71 7.42 -7.68
C LYS A 81 -18.93 8.45 -6.83
N ALA A 82 -18.36 8.01 -5.71
CA ALA A 82 -17.56 8.83 -4.82
C ALA A 82 -16.05 8.71 -5.06
N TRP A 83 -15.60 7.96 -6.07
CA TRP A 83 -14.19 7.91 -6.44
C TRP A 83 -13.90 9.08 -7.39
N LYS A 84 -12.92 9.90 -7.06
CA LYS A 84 -12.41 10.97 -7.93
C LYS A 84 -11.36 10.43 -8.90
N SER A 85 -10.44 9.62 -8.39
CA SER A 85 -9.35 9.02 -9.14
C SER A 85 -8.95 7.69 -8.49
N VAL A 86 -8.25 6.84 -9.24
CA VAL A 86 -7.70 5.57 -8.76
C VAL A 86 -6.34 5.33 -9.39
N GLU A 87 -5.43 4.74 -8.64
CA GLU A 87 -4.07 4.44 -9.07
C GLU A 87 -3.74 2.99 -8.71
N LEU A 88 -3.39 2.18 -9.71
CA LEU A 88 -2.70 0.92 -9.46
C LEU A 88 -1.22 1.22 -9.31
N LEU A 89 -0.67 0.99 -8.11
CA LEU A 89 0.67 1.45 -7.75
C LEU A 89 1.72 0.43 -8.19
N PHE A 90 1.67 -0.75 -7.58
CA PHE A 90 2.54 -1.87 -7.90
C PHE A 90 1.95 -3.18 -7.38
N GLN A 91 2.53 -4.27 -7.83
CA GLN A 91 2.27 -5.62 -7.34
C GLN A 91 3.55 -6.21 -6.77
N ILE A 92 3.44 -6.90 -5.65
CA ILE A 92 4.52 -7.74 -5.11
C ILE A 92 4.10 -9.19 -5.36
N THR A 93 4.90 -9.93 -6.11
CA THR A 93 4.66 -11.37 -6.36
C THR A 93 5.54 -12.24 -5.47
N ASP A 94 5.27 -13.55 -5.41
CA ASP A 94 6.05 -14.53 -4.63
C ASP A 94 7.57 -14.40 -4.74
N ASP A 95 8.10 -14.11 -5.93
CA ASP A 95 9.56 -13.95 -6.13
C ASP A 95 10.17 -12.76 -5.35
N GLU A 96 9.35 -11.77 -4.99
CA GLU A 96 9.74 -10.53 -4.31
C GLU A 96 9.39 -10.54 -2.82
N ILE A 97 8.55 -11.48 -2.35
CA ILE A 97 8.15 -11.59 -0.94
C ILE A 97 9.33 -11.97 -0.02
N PRO A 98 10.22 -12.94 -0.36
CA PRO A 98 11.34 -13.31 0.51
C PRO A 98 12.35 -12.20 0.75
N SER A 99 12.59 -11.34 -0.26
CA SER A 99 13.53 -10.21 -0.15
C SER A 99 12.96 -9.06 0.68
N LEU A 100 11.63 -8.89 0.72
CA LEU A 100 10.95 -7.94 1.59
C LEU A 100 10.86 -8.43 3.05
N ALA A 101 10.70 -9.73 3.25
CA ALA A 101 10.65 -10.34 4.59
C ALA A 101 11.96 -10.17 5.38
N THR A 102 13.10 -10.03 4.68
CA THR A 102 14.42 -9.89 5.34
C THR A 102 14.55 -8.57 6.13
N GLY A 103 13.69 -7.57 5.87
CA GLY A 103 13.63 -6.29 6.59
C GLY A 103 12.41 -6.10 7.51
N GLN A 104 11.42 -7.00 7.46
CA GLN A 104 10.10 -6.84 8.11
C GLN A 104 9.84 -7.80 9.30
N ASN A 105 10.86 -8.52 9.78
CA ASN A 105 10.75 -9.52 10.86
C ASN A 105 10.12 -9.02 12.18
N SER A 106 9.90 -7.72 12.37
CA SER A 106 9.29 -7.15 13.58
C SER A 106 7.81 -6.76 13.46
N LEU A 107 7.23 -6.73 12.25
CA LEU A 107 5.83 -6.33 12.03
C LEU A 107 4.87 -7.50 11.79
N ILE A 108 5.40 -8.68 11.46
CA ILE A 108 4.64 -9.90 11.19
C ILE A 108 4.65 -10.75 12.46
N ASN A 109 3.92 -10.30 13.49
CA ASN A 109 3.70 -11.12 14.68
C ASN A 109 2.66 -12.20 14.39
N GLU A 110 3.13 -13.46 14.39
CA GLU A 110 2.45 -14.68 14.84
C GLU A 110 0.92 -14.71 14.78
N THR A 111 0.35 -14.58 13.59
CA THR A 111 -0.89 -15.27 13.28
C THR A 111 -0.63 -16.13 12.06
N ALA A 112 -0.86 -17.44 12.22
CA ALA A 112 -0.63 -18.48 11.24
C ALA A 112 -1.54 -18.32 10.01
N ILE A 113 -1.32 -17.25 9.26
CA ILE A 113 -1.78 -17.13 7.89
C ILE A 113 -0.81 -18.00 7.10
N GLN A 114 -1.37 -19.04 6.49
CA GLN A 114 -0.69 -19.95 5.58
C GLN A 114 -0.02 -19.13 4.46
N PHE A 115 1.23 -18.72 4.69
CA PHE A 115 2.03 -17.88 3.81
C PHE A 115 2.23 -18.51 2.42
N ASN A 116 2.04 -19.83 2.34
CA ASN A 116 2.05 -20.62 1.11
C ASN A 116 0.80 -20.47 0.22
N ALA A 117 -0.16 -19.60 0.58
CA ALA A 117 -1.39 -19.38 -0.19
C ALA A 117 -1.53 -17.96 -0.75
N ILE A 118 -0.61 -17.03 -0.45
CA ILE A 118 -0.67 -15.65 -0.96
C ILE A 118 0.35 -15.51 -2.07
N GLU A 119 -0.11 -15.61 -3.32
CA GLU A 119 0.75 -15.59 -4.53
C GLU A 119 1.17 -14.16 -4.95
N SER A 120 0.41 -13.15 -4.52
CA SER A 120 0.75 -11.74 -4.74
C SER A 120 -0.03 -10.76 -3.86
N PHE A 121 0.53 -9.57 -3.66
CA PHE A 121 -0.12 -8.39 -3.10
C PHE A 121 -0.26 -7.30 -4.15
N THR A 122 -1.44 -6.70 -4.25
CA THR A 122 -1.71 -5.57 -5.15
C THR A 122 -2.00 -4.32 -4.34
N PHE A 123 -1.34 -3.21 -4.68
CA PHE A 123 -1.50 -1.93 -3.99
C PHE A 123 -2.25 -0.94 -4.88
N ILE A 124 -3.34 -0.39 -4.32
CA ILE A 124 -4.23 0.54 -5.01
C ILE A 124 -4.42 1.76 -4.11
N ALA A 125 -4.34 2.96 -4.70
CA ALA A 125 -4.77 4.20 -4.06
C ALA A 125 -6.04 4.72 -4.72
N ILE A 126 -7.00 5.16 -3.92
CA ILE A 126 -8.28 5.71 -4.40
C ILE A 126 -8.44 7.07 -3.74
N GLU A 127 -8.58 8.12 -4.55
CA GLU A 127 -9.01 9.42 -4.05
C GLU A 127 -10.52 9.44 -3.95
N LEU A 128 -11.02 9.77 -2.76
CA LEU A 128 -12.45 9.82 -2.49
C LEU A 128 -12.98 11.26 -2.56
N ALA A 129 -14.28 11.37 -2.81
CA ALA A 129 -15.04 12.60 -2.71
C ALA A 129 -14.92 13.19 -1.30
N ASP A 130 -14.90 14.52 -1.22
CA ASP A 130 -14.81 15.22 0.06
C ASP A 130 -16.16 15.18 0.77
N GLN A 131 -16.31 14.22 1.68
CA GLN A 131 -17.51 13.98 2.46
C GLN A 131 -17.14 13.29 3.78
N VAL A 132 -18.09 13.23 4.72
CA VAL A 132 -17.88 12.52 5.98
C VAL A 132 -17.92 11.01 5.70
N TRP A 133 -16.75 10.40 5.73
CA TRP A 133 -16.60 8.95 5.62
C TRP A 133 -16.67 8.31 7.00
N SER A 134 -17.56 7.35 7.16
CA SER A 134 -17.68 6.56 8.38
C SER A 134 -17.74 5.08 8.05
N ARG A 135 -17.18 4.26 8.93
CA ARG A 135 -17.29 2.79 8.86
C ARG A 135 -18.63 2.28 9.40
N THR A 136 -19.36 3.14 10.11
CA THR A 136 -20.71 2.89 10.63
C THR A 136 -21.64 3.89 9.98
N ALA A 137 -22.51 3.40 9.11
CA ALA A 137 -23.59 4.19 8.51
C ALA A 137 -24.55 4.72 9.59
#